data_AF-A0A8C1DB32-F1
#
_entry.id   AF-A0A8C1DB32-F1
#
_cell.length_a   1.000
_cell.length_b   1.000
_cell.length_c   1.000
_cell.angle_alpha   90.00
_cell.angle_beta   90.00
_cell.angle_gamma   90.00
#
_symmetry.space_group_name_H-M   'P 1'
#
loop_
_entity.id
_entity.type
_entity.pdbx_description
1 polymer ?
#
loop_
_entity_poly.entity_id
_entity_poly.type
_entity_poly.pdbx_seq_one_letter_code
_entity_poly.pdbx_strand_id
1 'polypeptide(L)'
;MFRMCVVLLIFSSIYTVVVGAPITVTGYRGERVDIRCTYESGYESNPKYLCKGECNIGNKVIMVKSGSPAEDQRFSLSDDRTARVFTVTITDLRLEDEGQYWCGVKRTGTDVYSEIVLLVKHVGGGAPVIVTGYRGERFDIRCTYESGYESNPKYLCKGACNIGNKVIVVKSGSPAEDQRFSLSDNTTARVFTVTITDLRLEDEGQYWCGVERSLSADVYSEILLLVKMVVVGAPVKVTGHTGERADIRCTYESGYESNPKYLCKGACNFGNKVIVVKSGSPAEDQRFSLSDNTTARVFTITITELRPADEGQYWCGVKRTGTDVYSEILLLVKQEPSYFSTTETNPQSTSITVTDQNKSTDAVSEIYICVED
;
A
#
# COMPACT_ATOMS: atom_id res chain seq x y z
N MET A 1 -61.93 -42.03 -16.02
CA MET A 1 -62.42 -40.63 -16.05
C MET A 1 -62.18 -40.05 -14.67
N PHE A 2 -61.27 -39.07 -14.56
CA PHE A 2 -61.20 -37.96 -13.59
C PHE A 2 -59.76 -37.44 -13.59
N ARG A 3 -59.55 -36.36 -14.35
CA ARG A 3 -58.35 -35.51 -14.25
C ARG A 3 -58.44 -34.76 -12.94
N MET A 4 -57.47 -34.92 -12.05
CA MET A 4 -57.33 -34.07 -10.88
C MET A 4 -56.15 -33.13 -11.12
N CYS A 5 -56.47 -31.89 -11.49
CA CYS A 5 -55.50 -30.80 -11.56
C CYS A 5 -55.17 -30.36 -10.13
N VAL A 6 -53.94 -30.59 -9.68
CA VAL A 6 -53.43 -29.96 -8.46
C VAL A 6 -53.00 -28.55 -8.83
N VAL A 7 -53.81 -27.56 -8.45
CA VAL A 7 -53.41 -26.15 -8.49
C VAL A 7 -52.47 -25.93 -7.30
N LEU A 8 -51.17 -25.99 -7.53
CA LEU A 8 -50.16 -25.51 -6.58
C LEU A 8 -50.28 -23.99 -6.50
N LEU A 9 -50.99 -23.49 -5.47
CA LEU A 9 -50.94 -22.09 -5.08
C LEU A 9 -49.57 -21.83 -4.43
N ILE A 10 -48.57 -21.57 -5.26
CA ILE A 10 -47.35 -20.88 -4.84
C ILE A 10 -47.73 -19.49 -4.35
N PHE A 11 -47.86 -19.34 -3.02
CA PHE A 11 -47.79 -18.02 -2.40
C PHE A 11 -46.36 -17.51 -2.57
N SER A 12 -46.10 -16.91 -3.73
CA SER A 12 -44.93 -16.09 -3.98
C SER A 12 -45.05 -14.85 -3.09
N SER A 13 -44.64 -14.99 -1.82
CA SER A 13 -44.35 -13.85 -0.96
C SER A 13 -43.10 -13.17 -1.52
N ILE A 14 -43.31 -12.30 -2.50
CA ILE A 14 -42.27 -11.41 -3.01
C ILE A 14 -42.04 -10.40 -1.88
N TYR A 15 -41.14 -10.73 -0.96
CA TYR A 15 -40.55 -9.74 -0.07
C TYR A 15 -39.65 -8.85 -0.93
N THR A 16 -40.22 -7.77 -1.46
CA THR A 16 -39.42 -6.68 -2.01
C THR A 16 -38.76 -5.96 -0.83
N VAL A 17 -37.58 -6.43 -0.43
CA VAL A 17 -36.68 -5.61 0.38
C VAL A 17 -36.16 -4.54 -0.56
N VAL A 18 -36.71 -3.33 -0.46
CA VAL A 18 -36.13 -2.16 -1.09
C VAL A 18 -34.84 -1.86 -0.33
N VAL A 19 -33.73 -2.44 -0.78
CA VAL A 19 -32.39 -2.09 -0.29
C VAL A 19 -32.04 -0.75 -0.90
N GLY A 20 -32.41 0.33 -0.20
CA GLY A 20 -31.85 1.65 -0.49
C GLY A 20 -30.33 1.60 -0.34
N ALA A 21 -29.61 2.41 -1.12
CA ALA A 21 -28.17 2.56 -0.92
C ALA A 21 -27.88 3.00 0.53
N PRO A 22 -26.86 2.42 1.20
CA PRO A 22 -26.55 2.77 2.58
C PRO A 22 -26.21 4.26 2.69
N ILE A 23 -26.64 4.89 3.79
CA ILE A 23 -26.35 6.30 4.02
C ILE A 23 -24.91 6.40 4.52
N THR A 24 -24.07 7.11 3.79
CA THR A 24 -22.70 7.39 4.21
C THR A 24 -22.65 8.66 5.06
N VAL A 25 -22.11 8.55 6.27
CA VAL A 25 -21.81 9.67 7.15
C VAL A 25 -20.30 9.82 7.23
N THR A 26 -19.78 11.01 6.97
CA THR A 26 -18.35 11.30 7.15
C THR A 26 -18.20 12.15 8.40
N GLY A 27 -17.32 11.71 9.31
CA GLY A 27 -16.89 12.50 10.46
C GLY A 27 -15.37 12.63 10.49
N TYR A 28 -14.87 13.53 11.34
CA TYR A 28 -13.45 13.75 11.51
C TYR A 28 -12.98 13.31 12.90
N ARG A 29 -11.80 12.73 12.97
CA ARG A 29 -11.20 12.21 14.21
C ARG A 29 -11.11 13.31 15.27
N GLY A 30 -11.61 13.03 16.47
CA GLY A 30 -11.64 13.95 17.61
C GLY A 30 -12.74 15.00 17.54
N GLU A 31 -13.54 15.01 16.47
CA GLU A 31 -14.70 15.89 16.34
C GLU A 31 -16.00 15.16 16.72
N ARG A 32 -17.04 15.97 16.90
CA ARG A 32 -18.41 15.49 17.08
C ARG A 32 -19.02 15.13 15.73
N VAL A 33 -19.65 13.96 15.63
CA VAL A 33 -20.49 13.58 14.49
C VAL A 33 -21.89 13.21 14.96
N ASP A 34 -22.90 13.62 14.19
CA ASP A 34 -24.31 13.30 14.43
C ASP A 34 -24.83 12.39 13.31
N ILE A 35 -25.24 11.17 13.67
CA ILE A 35 -25.84 10.20 12.77
C ILE A 35 -27.37 10.33 12.90
N ARG A 36 -28.04 10.69 11.80
CA ARG A 36 -29.49 10.92 11.78
C ARG A 36 -30.20 9.70 11.18
N CYS A 37 -31.06 9.07 11.97
CA CYS A 37 -31.79 7.88 11.62
C CYS A 37 -33.30 8.19 11.50
N THR A 38 -33.85 8.10 10.29
CA THR A 38 -35.29 8.27 10.04
C THR A 38 -36.05 6.96 10.31
N TYR A 39 -37.31 7.07 10.75
CA TYR A 39 -38.20 5.92 10.89
C TYR A 39 -39.64 6.23 10.45
N GLU A 40 -40.39 5.20 10.10
CA GLU A 40 -41.78 5.32 9.65
C GLU A 40 -42.75 5.65 10.80
N SER A 41 -43.92 6.18 10.46
CA SER A 41 -44.95 6.43 11.47
C SER A 41 -45.48 5.14 12.09
N GLY A 42 -45.84 5.19 13.37
CA GLY A 42 -46.26 4.04 14.16
C GLY A 42 -45.14 3.44 15.03
N TYR A 43 -43.92 3.97 14.93
CA TYR A 43 -42.77 3.55 15.75
C TYR A 43 -42.27 4.61 16.73
N GLU A 44 -43.03 5.68 16.96
CA GLU A 44 -42.66 6.80 17.83
C GLU A 44 -42.40 6.35 19.28
N SER A 45 -43.18 5.38 19.78
CA SER A 45 -43.01 4.80 21.13
C SER A 45 -41.95 3.71 21.21
N ASN A 46 -41.44 3.22 20.08
CA ASN A 46 -40.56 2.06 20.04
C ASN A 46 -39.13 2.44 20.47
N PRO A 47 -38.43 1.58 21.23
CA PRO A 47 -37.03 1.82 21.56
C PRO A 47 -36.15 1.93 20.31
N LYS A 48 -35.27 2.93 20.28
CA LYS A 48 -34.29 3.16 19.21
C LYS A 48 -32.91 2.77 19.69
N TYR A 49 -32.04 2.32 18.80
CA TYR A 49 -30.66 2.01 19.14
C TYR A 49 -29.73 2.11 17.93
N LEU A 50 -28.44 2.29 18.20
CA LEU A 50 -27.37 2.15 17.22
C LEU A 50 -26.61 0.87 17.51
N CYS A 51 -26.39 0.05 16.48
CA CYS A 51 -25.62 -1.17 16.57
C CYS A 51 -24.47 -1.16 15.54
N LYS A 52 -23.33 -1.77 15.86
CA LYS A 52 -22.13 -1.82 15.01
C LYS A 52 -21.92 -3.23 14.46
N GLY A 53 -21.55 -3.35 13.18
CA GLY A 53 -21.28 -4.64 12.53
C GLY A 53 -22.55 -5.45 12.25
N GLU A 54 -22.52 -6.76 12.48
CA GLU A 54 -23.66 -7.66 12.20
C GLU A 54 -24.75 -7.52 13.26
N CYS A 55 -25.82 -6.79 12.94
CA CYS A 55 -26.91 -6.48 13.87
C CYS A 55 -28.20 -7.29 13.61
N ASN A 56 -28.20 -8.09 12.54
CA ASN A 56 -29.30 -8.92 12.05
C ASN A 56 -29.17 -10.41 12.46
N ILE A 57 -28.05 -10.83 13.04
CA ILE A 57 -27.78 -12.22 13.43
C ILE A 57 -27.16 -12.25 14.85
N GLY A 58 -27.78 -12.96 15.80
CA GLY A 58 -27.17 -13.26 17.12
C GLY A 58 -26.94 -12.06 18.06
N ASN A 59 -25.79 -12.08 18.77
CA ASN A 59 -25.42 -11.12 19.82
C ASN A 59 -25.08 -9.74 19.22
N LYS A 60 -26.08 -8.85 19.21
CA LYS A 60 -25.95 -7.47 18.71
C LYS A 60 -24.96 -6.65 19.54
N VAL A 61 -24.00 -5.99 18.88
CA VAL A 61 -23.13 -4.98 19.52
C VAL A 61 -23.84 -3.62 19.54
N ILE A 62 -24.60 -3.36 20.61
CA ILE A 62 -25.37 -2.12 20.76
C ILE A 62 -24.47 -1.04 21.36
N MET A 63 -24.21 0.03 20.60
CA MET A 63 -23.40 1.15 21.05
C MET A 63 -24.16 2.09 21.99
N VAL A 64 -25.44 2.34 21.66
CA VAL A 64 -26.32 3.22 22.45
C VAL A 64 -27.79 2.88 22.19
N LYS A 65 -28.65 3.08 23.19
CA LYS A 65 -30.09 2.83 23.13
C LYS A 65 -30.88 3.95 23.80
N SER A 66 -32.05 4.27 23.26
CA SER A 66 -32.97 5.25 23.84
C SER A 66 -33.39 4.86 25.26
N GLY A 67 -33.26 5.80 26.21
CA GLY A 67 -33.67 5.60 27.60
C GLY A 67 -32.71 4.75 28.44
N SER A 68 -31.49 4.52 27.97
CA SER A 68 -30.43 3.87 28.75
C SER A 68 -29.08 4.59 28.51
N PRO A 69 -28.23 4.73 29.53
CA PRO A 69 -26.89 5.26 29.32
C PRO A 69 -26.10 4.32 28.40
N ALA A 70 -25.28 4.89 27.52
CA ALA A 70 -24.33 4.14 26.72
C ALA A 70 -23.21 3.57 27.60
N GLU A 71 -22.65 2.43 27.21
CA GLU A 71 -21.45 1.88 27.86
C GLU A 71 -20.24 2.80 27.60
N ASP A 72 -20.06 3.20 26.34
CA ASP A 72 -19.13 4.26 25.95
C ASP A 72 -19.84 5.63 26.04
N GLN A 73 -19.44 6.44 27.02
CA GLN A 73 -20.02 7.76 27.29
C GLN A 73 -19.87 8.78 26.14
N ARG A 74 -19.04 8.49 25.13
CA ARG A 74 -18.96 9.32 23.92
C ARG A 74 -20.23 9.25 23.08
N PHE A 75 -20.99 8.15 23.20
CA PHE A 75 -22.23 7.93 22.46
C PHE A 75 -23.43 8.41 23.26
N SER A 76 -24.32 9.14 22.60
CA SER A 76 -25.62 9.52 23.15
C SER A 76 -26.70 9.44 22.07
N LEU A 77 -27.95 9.25 22.47
CA LEU A 77 -29.08 9.13 21.56
C LEU A 77 -30.22 10.03 22.01
N SER A 78 -30.72 10.86 21.10
CA SER A 78 -31.94 11.65 21.25
C SER A 78 -32.97 11.25 20.19
N ASP A 79 -34.26 11.19 20.53
CA ASP A 79 -35.35 10.81 19.61
C ASP A 79 -36.34 11.96 19.47
N ASP A 80 -36.39 12.58 18.28
CA ASP A 80 -37.43 13.53 17.90
C ASP A 80 -38.60 12.78 17.26
N ARG A 81 -39.62 12.51 18.09
CA ARG A 81 -40.82 11.75 17.70
C ARG A 81 -41.74 12.52 16.76
N THR A 82 -41.69 13.84 16.75
CA THR A 82 -42.49 14.66 15.84
C THR A 82 -41.90 14.59 14.44
N ALA A 83 -40.57 14.72 14.33
CA ALA A 83 -39.86 14.58 13.07
C ALA A 83 -39.69 13.12 12.61
N ARG A 84 -39.89 12.15 13.52
CA ARG A 84 -39.57 10.73 13.34
C ARG A 84 -38.11 10.50 12.95
N VAL A 85 -37.22 11.20 13.65
CA VAL A 85 -35.77 11.10 13.48
C VAL A 85 -35.13 10.98 14.85
N PHE A 86 -34.38 9.90 15.07
CA PHE A 86 -33.48 9.84 16.21
C PHE A 86 -32.05 10.16 15.77
N THR A 87 -31.33 10.90 16.59
CA THR A 87 -29.95 11.32 16.35
C THR A 87 -29.03 10.65 17.34
N VAL A 88 -28.00 10.01 16.83
CA VAL A 88 -26.91 9.45 17.64
C VAL A 88 -25.72 10.40 17.52
N THR A 89 -25.28 10.93 18.65
CA THR A 89 -24.12 11.82 18.72
C THR A 89 -22.93 11.06 19.27
N ILE A 90 -21.81 11.12 18.55
CA ILE A 90 -20.49 10.68 19.00
C ILE A 90 -19.66 11.93 19.23
N THR A 91 -19.23 12.19 20.47
CA THR A 91 -18.59 13.47 20.84
C THR A 91 -17.08 13.54 20.57
N ASP A 92 -16.40 12.39 20.57
CA ASP A 92 -14.96 12.24 20.30
C ASP A 92 -14.78 11.09 19.31
N LEU A 93 -14.94 11.35 18.00
CA LEU A 93 -14.90 10.30 16.98
C LEU A 93 -13.49 9.72 16.80
N ARG A 94 -13.35 8.40 16.73
CA ARG A 94 -12.05 7.70 16.63
C ARG A 94 -11.95 6.90 15.33
N LEU A 95 -10.75 6.62 14.85
CA LEU A 95 -10.56 5.79 13.66
C LEU A 95 -11.16 4.39 13.84
N GLU A 96 -11.08 3.83 15.04
CA GLU A 96 -11.70 2.54 15.36
C GLU A 96 -13.24 2.57 15.31
N ASP A 97 -13.86 3.75 15.33
CA ASP A 97 -15.31 3.92 15.14
C ASP A 97 -15.69 3.84 13.65
N GLU A 98 -14.74 3.80 12.70
CA GLU A 98 -15.07 3.58 11.29
C GLU A 98 -15.75 2.22 11.09
N GLY A 99 -16.72 2.19 10.18
CA GLY A 99 -17.32 0.94 9.72
C GLY A 99 -18.83 1.00 9.51
N GLN A 100 -19.42 -0.18 9.44
CA GLN A 100 -20.84 -0.38 9.20
C GLN A 100 -21.63 -0.33 10.52
N TYR A 101 -22.72 0.43 10.50
CA TYR A 101 -23.64 0.61 11.61
C TYR A 101 -25.08 0.42 11.15
N TRP A 102 -25.96 0.15 12.11
CA TRP A 102 -27.38 -0.03 11.87
C TRP A 102 -28.20 0.81 12.86
N CYS A 103 -29.01 1.70 12.31
CA CYS A 103 -30.08 2.38 13.02
C CYS A 103 -31.21 1.39 13.26
N GLY A 104 -31.38 0.92 14.50
CA GLY A 104 -32.39 -0.08 14.86
C GLY A 104 -33.63 0.52 15.51
N VAL A 105 -34.80 0.07 15.07
CA VAL A 105 -36.10 0.32 15.72
C VAL A 105 -36.61 -1.00 16.28
N LYS A 106 -36.70 -1.10 17.61
CA LYS A 106 -37.13 -2.34 18.26
C LYS A 106 -38.61 -2.62 18.02
N ARG A 107 -38.96 -3.83 17.57
CA ARG A 107 -40.36 -4.26 17.36
C ARG A 107 -40.67 -5.55 18.12
N THR A 108 -41.95 -5.86 18.24
CA THR A 108 -42.40 -7.22 18.55
C THR A 108 -42.16 -8.11 17.33
N GLY A 109 -41.15 -8.98 17.41
CA GLY A 109 -40.68 -9.81 16.29
C GLY A 109 -39.38 -9.26 15.70
N THR A 110 -39.35 -9.06 14.38
CA THR A 110 -38.15 -8.59 13.67
C THR A 110 -38.04 -7.07 13.76
N ASP A 111 -36.88 -6.60 14.23
CA ASP A 111 -36.54 -5.18 14.27
C ASP A 111 -36.40 -4.60 12.85
N VAL A 112 -36.63 -3.30 12.71
CA VAL A 112 -36.41 -2.58 11.46
C VAL A 112 -35.05 -1.90 11.53
N TYR A 113 -34.31 -1.95 10.43
CA TYR A 113 -32.95 -1.43 10.34
C TYR A 113 -32.76 -0.53 9.14
N SER A 114 -31.98 0.52 9.33
CA SER A 114 -31.40 1.33 8.26
C SER A 114 -29.88 1.27 8.36
N GLU A 115 -29.22 0.95 7.26
CA GLU A 115 -27.76 0.83 7.20
C GLU A 115 -27.09 2.20 7.11
N ILE A 116 -26.04 2.38 7.90
CA ILE A 116 -25.15 3.55 7.90
C ILE A 116 -23.72 3.06 7.68
N VAL A 117 -22.97 3.74 6.83
CA VAL A 117 -21.52 3.60 6.74
C VAL A 117 -20.89 4.85 7.32
N LEU A 118 -20.18 4.72 8.44
CA LEU A 118 -19.44 5.81 9.06
C LEU A 118 -18.00 5.79 8.57
N LEU A 119 -17.58 6.85 7.87
CA LEU A 119 -16.20 7.07 7.46
C LEU A 119 -15.55 8.08 8.41
N VAL A 120 -14.33 7.78 8.86
CA VAL A 120 -13.59 8.64 9.79
C VAL A 120 -12.34 9.18 9.13
N LYS A 121 -12.31 10.49 8.90
CA LYS A 121 -11.15 11.20 8.32
C LYS A 121 -10.31 11.87 9.39
N HIS A 122 -9.04 12.15 9.12
CA HIS A 122 -8.26 13.06 9.96
C HIS A 122 -8.73 14.51 9.80
N VAL A 123 -8.72 15.29 10.88
CA VAL A 123 -8.92 16.75 10.82
C VAL A 123 -7.75 17.34 10.04
N GLY A 124 -8.04 17.90 8.85
CA GLY A 124 -7.05 18.31 7.84
C GLY A 124 -6.95 17.40 6.59
N GLY A 125 -7.78 16.36 6.51
CA GLY A 125 -7.74 15.29 5.51
C GLY A 125 -8.12 15.69 4.07
N GLY A 126 -7.19 16.36 3.39
CA GLY A 126 -7.06 16.26 1.94
C GLY A 126 -6.47 14.90 1.52
N ALA A 127 -6.48 14.58 0.22
CA ALA A 127 -5.68 13.47 -0.29
C ALA A 127 -4.20 13.66 0.10
N PRO A 128 -3.43 12.58 0.33
CA PRO A 128 -2.03 12.70 0.70
C PRO A 128 -1.28 13.50 -0.36
N VAL A 129 -0.47 14.45 0.08
CA VAL A 129 0.45 15.13 -0.84
C VAL A 129 1.57 14.15 -1.16
N ILE A 130 1.61 13.70 -2.41
CA ILE A 130 2.67 12.82 -2.89
C ILE A 130 3.87 13.68 -3.25
N VAL A 131 5.01 13.38 -2.65
CA VAL A 131 6.28 14.04 -2.92
C VAL A 131 7.34 13.02 -3.30
N THR A 132 8.23 13.37 -4.21
CA THR A 132 9.32 12.50 -4.66
C THR A 132 10.65 13.18 -4.37
N GLY A 133 11.49 12.52 -3.59
CA GLY A 133 12.87 12.91 -3.37
C GLY A 133 13.84 11.90 -3.98
N TYR A 134 15.12 12.27 -4.05
CA TYR A 134 16.17 11.40 -4.55
C TYR A 134 17.14 11.04 -3.43
N ARG A 135 17.62 9.80 -3.43
CA ARG A 135 18.54 9.29 -2.42
C ARG A 135 19.76 10.21 -2.28
N GLY A 136 20.19 10.41 -1.04
CA GLY A 136 21.30 11.22 -0.51
C GLY A 136 21.29 12.70 -0.89
N GLU A 137 20.22 13.17 -1.54
CA GLU A 137 19.98 14.61 -1.69
C GLU A 137 19.34 15.17 -0.42
N ARG A 138 19.51 16.48 -0.23
CA ARG A 138 18.73 17.23 0.75
C ARG A 138 17.29 17.34 0.25
N PHE A 139 16.32 17.01 1.11
CA PHE A 139 14.91 17.07 0.78
C PHE A 139 14.12 17.82 1.87
N ASP A 140 13.18 18.66 1.45
CA ASP A 140 12.37 19.49 2.35
C ASP A 140 10.89 19.11 2.24
N ILE A 141 10.31 18.59 3.33
CA ILE A 141 8.87 18.36 3.47
C ILE A 141 8.24 19.65 3.98
N ARG A 142 7.31 20.22 3.21
CA ARG A 142 6.61 21.47 3.56
C ARG A 142 5.21 21.17 4.05
N CYS A 143 4.92 21.57 5.27
CA CYS A 143 3.66 21.33 5.96
C CYS A 143 2.94 22.66 6.22
N THR A 144 1.80 22.88 5.56
CA THR A 144 0.92 24.04 5.78
C THR A 144 -0.01 23.81 6.96
N TYR A 145 -0.34 24.86 7.72
CA TYR A 145 -1.34 24.82 8.79
C TYR A 145 -2.22 26.08 8.81
N GLU A 146 -3.38 26.00 9.46
CA GLU A 146 -4.35 27.10 9.54
C GLU A 146 -3.95 28.18 10.57
N SER A 147 -4.56 29.36 10.48
CA SER A 147 -4.34 30.41 11.49
C SER A 147 -4.84 29.98 12.87
N GLY A 148 -4.18 30.46 13.92
CA GLY A 148 -4.48 30.12 15.30
C GLY A 148 -3.62 28.98 15.85
N TYR A 149 -2.75 28.40 15.02
CA TYR A 149 -1.82 27.34 15.39
C TYR A 149 -0.35 27.79 15.36
N GLU A 150 -0.06 29.08 15.23
CA GLU A 150 1.29 29.63 15.08
C GLU A 150 2.16 29.34 16.32
N SER A 151 1.59 29.37 17.52
CA SER A 151 2.30 29.07 18.78
C SER A 151 2.32 27.59 19.15
N ASN A 152 1.58 26.74 18.43
CA ASN A 152 1.48 25.32 18.72
C ASN A 152 2.77 24.59 18.29
N PRO A 153 3.24 23.59 19.07
CA PRO A 153 4.35 22.76 18.64
C PRO A 153 4.03 22.02 17.34
N LYS A 154 5.00 21.98 16.43
CA LYS A 154 4.91 21.28 15.15
C LYS A 154 5.78 20.03 15.20
N TYR A 155 5.37 18.98 14.53
CA TYR A 155 6.18 17.77 14.44
C TYR A 155 5.91 16.99 13.16
N LEU A 156 6.84 16.11 12.82
CA LEU A 156 6.67 15.14 11.75
C LEU A 156 6.67 13.74 12.34
N CYS A 157 5.71 12.93 11.91
CA CYS A 157 5.51 11.56 12.35
C CYS A 157 5.66 10.62 11.17
N LYS A 158 6.18 9.41 11.37
CA LYS A 158 6.33 8.40 10.31
C LYS A 158 5.46 7.17 10.58
N GLY A 159 4.79 6.66 9.55
CA GLY A 159 3.90 5.50 9.66
C GLY A 159 2.63 5.82 10.46
N ALA A 160 2.25 4.93 11.38
CA ALA A 160 1.07 5.15 12.22
C ALA A 160 1.32 6.28 13.22
N CYS A 161 0.57 7.39 13.10
CA CYS A 161 0.64 8.50 14.04
C CYS A 161 -0.63 8.59 14.90
N ASN A 162 -0.72 7.71 15.89
CA ASN A 162 -1.88 7.62 16.79
C ASN A 162 -1.60 8.23 18.17
N ILE A 163 -2.65 8.65 18.87
CA ILE A 163 -2.56 9.09 20.28
C ILE A 163 -1.95 7.95 21.11
N GLY A 164 -0.83 8.21 21.78
CA GLY A 164 -0.12 7.24 22.65
C GLY A 164 0.93 6.37 21.96
N ASN A 165 0.96 6.32 20.62
CA ASN A 165 1.97 5.58 19.86
C ASN A 165 2.37 6.40 18.61
N LYS A 166 3.00 7.56 18.84
CA LYS A 166 3.51 8.43 17.77
C LYS A 166 4.98 8.15 17.55
N VAL A 167 5.35 7.74 16.34
CA VAL A 167 6.76 7.69 15.92
C VAL A 167 7.16 9.09 15.43
N ILE A 168 7.51 9.96 16.38
CA ILE A 168 7.92 11.34 16.09
C ILE A 168 9.35 11.34 15.57
N VAL A 169 9.52 11.77 14.32
CA VAL A 169 10.82 11.89 13.66
C VAL A 169 11.54 13.17 14.10
N VAL A 170 10.79 14.27 14.18
CA VAL A 170 11.30 15.58 14.62
C VAL A 170 10.17 16.43 15.17
N LYS A 171 10.45 17.24 16.20
CA LYS A 171 9.50 18.16 16.84
C LYS A 171 10.12 19.54 17.04
N SER A 172 9.35 20.60 16.89
CA SER A 172 9.76 21.98 17.12
C SER A 172 10.27 22.16 18.55
N GLY A 173 11.46 22.74 18.70
CA GLY A 173 12.07 22.99 20.01
C GLY A 173 12.72 21.75 20.65
N SER A 174 12.82 20.63 19.94
CA SER A 174 13.54 19.44 20.40
C SER A 174 14.49 18.93 19.30
N PRO A 175 15.70 18.47 19.66
CA PRO A 175 16.58 17.84 18.67
C PRO A 175 15.95 16.54 18.17
N ALA A 176 16.10 16.26 16.87
CA ALA A 176 15.72 14.97 16.30
C ALA A 176 16.65 13.87 16.81
N GLU A 177 16.12 12.65 16.96
CA GLU A 177 16.94 11.47 17.27
C GLU A 177 17.92 11.19 16.12
N ASP A 178 17.40 11.16 14.89
CA ASP A 178 18.21 11.17 13.68
C ASP A 178 18.57 12.61 13.30
N GLN A 179 19.85 12.95 13.47
CA GLN A 179 20.40 14.29 13.21
C GLN A 179 20.31 14.74 11.74
N ARG A 180 19.94 13.84 10.81
CA ARG A 180 19.63 14.23 9.42
C ARG A 180 18.36 15.07 9.32
N PHE A 181 17.45 14.92 10.29
CA PHE A 181 16.18 15.61 10.32
C PHE A 181 16.27 16.89 11.15
N SER A 182 15.69 17.97 10.62
CA SER A 182 15.54 19.24 11.34
C SER A 182 14.21 19.87 10.97
N LEU A 183 13.64 20.67 11.89
CA LEU A 183 12.36 21.34 11.69
C LEU A 183 12.53 22.84 11.91
N SER A 184 11.98 23.61 10.97
CA SER A 184 11.87 25.07 11.06
C SER A 184 10.41 25.48 10.81
N ASP A 185 9.89 26.43 11.58
CA ASP A 185 8.52 26.93 11.42
C ASP A 185 8.53 28.39 10.95
N ASN A 186 7.90 28.66 9.80
CA ASN A 186 7.65 30.02 9.32
C ASN A 186 6.20 30.39 9.65
N THR A 187 6.00 31.05 10.79
CA THR A 187 4.69 31.41 11.32
C THR A 187 3.96 32.45 10.48
N THR A 188 4.68 33.36 9.81
CA THR A 188 4.08 34.33 8.88
C THR A 188 3.47 33.65 7.67
N ALA A 189 4.16 32.65 7.11
CA ALA A 189 3.66 31.85 6.00
C ALA A 189 2.69 30.73 6.43
N ARG A 190 2.64 30.42 7.74
CA ARG A 190 1.97 29.24 8.32
C ARG A 190 2.40 27.93 7.65
N VAL A 191 3.72 27.82 7.45
CA VAL A 191 4.35 26.64 6.86
C VAL A 191 5.57 26.26 7.71
N PHE A 192 5.54 25.05 8.27
CA PHE A 192 6.76 24.46 8.82
C PHE A 192 7.41 23.53 7.80
N THR A 193 8.74 23.54 7.79
CA THR A 193 9.56 22.75 6.88
C THR A 193 10.39 21.78 7.66
N VAL A 194 10.28 20.50 7.32
CA VAL A 194 11.20 19.47 7.80
C VAL A 194 12.23 19.19 6.73
N THR A 195 13.49 19.46 7.07
CA THR A 195 14.64 19.21 6.21
C THR A 195 15.26 17.87 6.57
N ILE A 196 15.47 17.04 5.56
CA ILE A 196 16.24 15.79 5.59
C ILE A 196 17.53 16.05 4.82
N THR A 197 18.68 16.04 5.48
CA THR A 197 19.95 16.43 4.84
C THR A 197 20.57 15.37 3.93
N ASP A 198 20.28 14.09 4.20
CA ASP A 198 20.74 12.93 3.44
C ASP A 198 19.55 11.97 3.30
N LEU A 199 18.72 12.13 2.27
CA LEU A 199 17.51 11.33 2.10
C LEU A 199 17.82 9.85 1.80
N ARG A 200 17.19 8.91 2.49
CA ARG A 200 17.47 7.47 2.29
C ARG A 200 16.24 6.76 1.77
N LEU A 201 16.44 5.64 1.09
CA LEU A 201 15.32 4.81 0.63
C LEU A 201 14.48 4.28 1.79
N GLU A 202 15.10 4.03 2.95
CA GLU A 202 14.38 3.67 4.17
C GLU A 202 13.49 4.80 4.71
N ASP A 203 13.71 6.05 4.28
CA ASP A 203 12.85 7.19 4.58
C ASP A 203 11.61 7.23 3.67
N GLU A 204 11.47 6.33 2.68
CA GLU A 204 10.22 6.19 1.94
C GLU A 204 9.07 5.79 2.86
N GLY A 205 7.89 6.36 2.61
CA GLY A 205 6.66 5.94 3.27
C GLY A 205 5.72 7.08 3.59
N GLN A 206 4.74 6.73 4.42
CA GLN A 206 3.70 7.65 4.89
C GLN A 206 4.20 8.48 6.07
N TYR A 207 3.95 9.78 6.00
CA TYR A 207 4.28 10.75 7.04
C TYR A 207 3.08 11.62 7.39
N TRP A 208 3.09 12.15 8.61
CA TRP A 208 2.07 13.06 9.10
C TRP A 208 2.71 14.34 9.63
N CYS A 209 2.37 15.46 8.99
CA CYS A 209 2.61 16.79 9.49
C CYS A 209 1.66 17.05 10.65
N GLY A 210 2.15 17.06 11.89
CA GLY A 210 1.35 17.23 13.09
C GLY A 210 1.46 18.63 13.71
N VAL A 211 0.32 19.16 14.14
CA VAL A 211 0.22 20.34 15.00
C VAL A 211 -0.33 19.89 16.35
N GLU A 212 0.47 20.04 17.41
CA GLU A 212 0.11 19.60 18.75
C GLU A 212 -0.90 20.54 19.40
N ARG A 213 -1.99 20.00 19.97
CA ARG A 213 -3.02 20.77 20.66
C ARG A 213 -3.18 20.27 22.10
N SER A 214 -3.15 21.17 23.07
CA SER A 214 -3.06 20.81 24.49
C SER A 214 -4.32 20.18 25.08
N LEU A 215 -5.51 20.40 24.49
CA LEU A 215 -6.81 20.02 25.07
C LEU A 215 -7.74 19.31 24.08
N SER A 216 -7.20 18.88 22.93
CA SER A 216 -7.97 18.31 21.84
C SER A 216 -7.08 17.46 20.95
N ALA A 217 -7.68 16.68 20.04
CA ALA A 217 -6.90 15.97 19.03
C ALA A 217 -6.02 16.94 18.22
N ASP A 218 -4.79 16.51 17.98
CA ASP A 218 -3.84 17.18 17.10
C ASP A 218 -4.38 17.26 15.66
N VAL A 219 -3.94 18.27 14.93
CA VAL A 219 -4.28 18.44 13.50
C VAL A 219 -3.20 17.79 12.66
N TYR A 220 -3.60 17.10 11.60
CA TYR A 220 -2.68 16.34 10.76
C TYR A 220 -2.90 16.61 9.28
N SER A 221 -1.79 16.70 8.54
CA SER A 221 -1.78 16.62 7.08
C SER A 221 -0.92 15.44 6.64
N GLU A 222 -1.42 14.63 5.72
CA GLU A 222 -0.74 13.43 5.25
C GLU A 222 0.21 13.73 4.08
N ILE A 223 1.42 13.15 4.14
CA ILE A 223 2.42 13.18 3.09
C ILE A 223 2.81 11.75 2.73
N LEU A 224 2.86 11.43 1.44
CA LEU A 224 3.49 10.20 0.95
C LEU A 224 4.83 10.56 0.30
N LEU A 225 5.93 10.21 0.95
CA LEU A 225 7.28 10.43 0.43
C LEU A 225 7.74 9.20 -0.34
N LEU A 226 8.02 9.37 -1.63
CA LEU A 226 8.67 8.37 -2.50
C LEU A 226 10.14 8.73 -2.65
N VAL A 227 11.03 7.74 -2.59
CA VAL A 227 12.48 7.98 -2.71
C VAL A 227 13.03 7.22 -3.92
N LYS A 228 13.57 7.96 -4.89
CA LYS A 228 14.15 7.40 -6.11
C LYS A 228 15.66 7.47 -6.11
N MET A 229 16.29 6.67 -6.98
CA MET A 229 17.72 6.76 -7.25
C MET A 229 17.99 7.87 -8.26
N VAL A 230 19.16 8.49 -8.16
CA VAL A 230 19.67 9.36 -9.23
C VAL A 230 20.18 8.45 -10.34
N VAL A 231 19.34 8.24 -11.36
CA VAL A 231 19.65 7.42 -12.55
C VAL A 231 20.11 8.33 -13.68
N VAL A 232 21.26 8.02 -14.27
CA VAL A 232 21.77 8.72 -15.45
C VAL A 232 21.51 7.88 -16.69
N GLY A 233 20.73 8.45 -17.62
CA GLY A 233 20.39 7.84 -18.91
C GLY A 233 19.19 6.90 -18.83
N ALA A 234 18.84 6.32 -20.00
CA ALA A 234 17.84 5.27 -20.09
C ALA A 234 18.44 3.91 -19.69
N PRO A 235 17.63 2.95 -19.20
CA PRO A 235 18.10 1.60 -18.92
C PRO A 235 18.76 0.98 -20.15
N VAL A 236 19.96 0.45 -20.00
CA VAL A 236 20.69 -0.20 -21.09
C VAL A 236 20.40 -1.69 -21.07
N LYS A 237 19.91 -2.22 -22.18
CA LYS A 237 19.67 -3.65 -22.35
C LYS A 237 20.90 -4.33 -22.91
N VAL A 238 21.40 -5.34 -22.19
CA VAL A 238 22.50 -6.21 -22.63
C VAL A 238 21.94 -7.61 -22.81
N THR A 239 22.26 -8.27 -23.92
CA THR A 239 21.83 -9.65 -24.20
C THR A 239 23.07 -10.49 -24.45
N GLY A 240 23.17 -11.62 -23.78
CA GLY A 240 24.23 -12.60 -23.99
C GLY A 240 23.69 -14.02 -24.07
N HIS A 241 24.55 -14.98 -24.40
CA HIS A 241 24.19 -16.39 -24.49
C HIS A 241 24.87 -17.18 -23.38
N THR A 242 24.24 -18.27 -22.96
CA THR A 242 24.76 -19.14 -21.90
C THR A 242 26.12 -19.72 -22.30
N GLY A 243 27.10 -19.65 -21.41
CA GLY A 243 28.48 -20.10 -21.60
C GLY A 243 29.41 -19.08 -22.27
N GLU A 244 28.86 -18.00 -22.85
CA GLU A 244 29.66 -16.99 -23.55
C GLU A 244 30.13 -15.85 -22.64
N ARG A 245 31.06 -15.05 -23.16
CA ARG A 245 31.48 -13.79 -22.54
C ARG A 245 30.47 -12.68 -22.82
N ALA A 246 30.10 -11.91 -21.79
CA ALA A 246 29.31 -10.70 -21.92
C ALA A 246 30.03 -9.49 -21.32
N ASP A 247 29.95 -8.34 -21.99
CA ASP A 247 30.54 -7.08 -21.53
C ASP A 247 29.42 -6.04 -21.29
N ILE A 248 29.37 -5.50 -20.07
CA ILE A 248 28.48 -4.39 -19.67
C ILE A 248 29.31 -3.12 -19.64
N ARG A 249 28.94 -2.12 -20.45
CA ARG A 249 29.67 -0.84 -20.56
C ARG A 249 28.89 0.27 -19.89
N CYS A 250 29.51 0.95 -18.93
CA CYS A 250 28.91 2.01 -18.15
C CYS A 250 29.67 3.32 -18.36
N THR A 251 28.98 4.36 -18.84
CA THR A 251 29.54 5.71 -19.01
C THR A 251 29.41 6.52 -17.72
N TYR A 252 30.35 7.42 -17.43
CA TYR A 252 30.25 8.38 -16.32
C TYR A 252 30.74 9.78 -16.71
N GLU A 253 30.30 10.77 -15.95
CA GLU A 253 30.66 12.19 -16.19
C GLU A 253 32.09 12.51 -15.76
N SER A 254 32.64 13.61 -16.30
CA SER A 254 33.96 14.10 -15.90
C SER A 254 34.02 14.49 -14.42
N GLY A 255 35.16 14.25 -13.78
CA GLY A 255 35.36 14.54 -12.35
C GLY A 255 35.18 13.34 -11.43
N TYR A 256 34.83 12.18 -11.98
CA TYR A 256 34.71 10.91 -11.24
C TYR A 256 35.73 9.85 -11.69
N GLU A 257 36.79 10.22 -12.40
CA GLU A 257 37.81 9.31 -12.91
C GLU A 257 38.53 8.55 -11.78
N SER A 258 38.79 9.22 -10.65
CA SER A 258 39.41 8.60 -9.46
C SER A 258 38.41 7.89 -8.54
N ASN A 259 37.12 8.03 -8.79
CA ASN A 259 36.08 7.48 -7.91
C ASN A 259 35.95 5.97 -8.12
N PRO A 260 35.78 5.18 -7.03
CA PRO A 260 35.54 3.76 -7.16
C PRO A 260 34.31 3.45 -8.01
N LYS A 261 34.45 2.52 -8.96
CA LYS A 261 33.36 2.00 -9.80
C LYS A 261 32.97 0.62 -9.31
N TYR A 262 31.71 0.27 -9.46
CA TYR A 262 31.23 -1.06 -9.09
C TYR A 262 30.00 -1.46 -9.87
N LEU A 263 29.74 -2.77 -9.90
CA LEU A 263 28.50 -3.34 -10.38
C LEU A 263 27.81 -4.02 -9.21
N CYS A 264 26.51 -3.84 -9.13
CA CYS A 264 25.70 -4.53 -8.16
C CYS A 264 24.45 -5.13 -8.82
N LYS A 265 23.97 -6.26 -8.27
CA LYS A 265 22.83 -7.03 -8.79
C LYS A 265 21.59 -6.81 -7.93
N GLY A 266 20.43 -6.64 -8.57
CA GLY A 266 19.14 -6.49 -7.91
C GLY A 266 19.03 -5.18 -7.13
N ALA A 267 18.52 -5.26 -5.90
CA ALA A 267 18.37 -4.08 -5.06
C ALA A 267 19.70 -3.66 -4.43
N CYS A 268 20.44 -2.78 -5.11
CA CYS A 268 21.72 -2.22 -4.67
C CYS A 268 21.66 -1.25 -3.48
N ASN A 269 20.59 -1.38 -2.70
CA ASN A 269 19.88 -0.29 -2.08
C ASN A 269 19.49 -0.58 -0.63
N PHE A 270 19.61 -1.82 -0.17
CA PHE A 270 19.47 -2.21 1.24
C PHE A 270 20.86 -2.36 1.87
N GLY A 271 20.98 -2.23 3.20
CA GLY A 271 22.27 -2.27 3.92
C GLY A 271 23.21 -3.43 3.55
N ASN A 272 22.69 -4.47 2.91
CA ASN A 272 23.43 -5.51 2.19
C ASN A 272 23.42 -5.24 0.67
N LYS A 273 24.30 -4.36 0.18
CA LYS A 273 24.56 -4.23 -1.27
C LYS A 273 25.17 -5.54 -1.77
N VAL A 274 24.55 -6.18 -2.76
CA VAL A 274 25.18 -7.31 -3.47
C VAL A 274 26.13 -6.75 -4.52
N ILE A 275 27.29 -6.28 -4.05
CA ILE A 275 28.37 -5.82 -4.94
C ILE A 275 28.96 -7.04 -5.62
N VAL A 276 28.76 -7.14 -6.93
CA VAL A 276 29.25 -8.24 -7.74
C VAL A 276 30.73 -8.06 -8.03
N VAL A 277 31.13 -6.83 -8.37
CA VAL A 277 32.53 -6.47 -8.63
C VAL A 277 32.75 -4.98 -8.36
N LYS A 278 33.96 -4.63 -7.91
CA LYS A 278 34.37 -3.23 -7.63
C LYS A 278 35.80 -2.99 -8.10
N SER A 279 36.06 -1.77 -8.58
CA SER A 279 37.41 -1.31 -8.94
C SER A 279 38.39 -1.47 -7.78
N GLY A 280 39.52 -2.12 -8.03
CA GLY A 280 40.59 -2.31 -7.04
C GLY A 280 40.31 -3.40 -6.00
N SER A 281 39.29 -4.24 -6.19
CA SER A 281 39.05 -5.41 -5.34
C SER A 281 38.68 -6.62 -6.21
N PRO A 282 39.19 -7.83 -5.92
CA PRO A 282 38.77 -9.02 -6.64
C PRO A 282 37.28 -9.27 -6.40
N ALA A 283 36.58 -9.73 -7.44
CA ALA A 283 35.20 -10.16 -7.31
C ALA A 283 35.13 -11.46 -6.49
N GLU A 284 34.03 -11.66 -5.76
CA GLU A 284 33.76 -12.92 -5.06
C GLU A 284 33.61 -14.07 -6.07
N ASP A 285 32.81 -13.83 -7.12
CA ASP A 285 32.76 -14.69 -8.31
C ASP A 285 33.81 -14.21 -9.33
N GLN A 286 34.87 -15.00 -9.49
CA GLN A 286 36.00 -14.70 -10.38
C GLN A 286 35.63 -14.61 -11.87
N ARG A 287 34.42 -15.02 -12.27
CA ARG A 287 33.92 -14.80 -13.64
C ARG A 287 33.69 -13.32 -13.94
N PHE A 288 33.45 -12.51 -12.90
CA PHE A 288 33.24 -11.08 -13.02
C PHE A 288 34.55 -10.32 -12.85
N SER A 289 34.82 -9.39 -13.76
CA SER A 289 35.94 -8.46 -13.66
C SER A 289 35.52 -7.07 -14.07
N LEU A 290 36.21 -6.05 -13.54
CA LEU A 290 35.94 -4.64 -13.85
C LEU A 290 37.22 -3.97 -14.32
N SER A 291 37.12 -3.28 -15.45
CA SER A 291 38.17 -2.42 -15.99
C SER A 291 37.61 -1.01 -16.20
N ASP A 292 38.37 0.03 -15.84
CA ASP A 292 37.96 1.44 -16.02
C ASP A 292 38.87 2.11 -17.05
N ASN A 293 38.29 2.59 -18.16
CA ASN A 293 38.96 3.45 -19.12
C ASN A 293 38.63 4.90 -18.80
N THR A 294 39.51 5.54 -18.00
CA THR A 294 39.31 6.91 -17.50
C THR A 294 39.38 7.97 -18.59
N THR A 295 40.13 7.73 -19.68
CA THR A 295 40.18 8.65 -20.83
C THR A 295 38.85 8.68 -21.57
N ALA A 296 38.23 7.52 -21.77
CA ALA A 296 36.90 7.42 -22.39
C ALA A 296 35.76 7.69 -21.41
N ARG A 297 36.03 7.70 -20.09
CA ARG A 297 35.05 7.70 -19.00
C ARG A 297 34.02 6.58 -19.14
N VAL A 298 34.54 5.39 -19.44
CA VAL A 298 33.74 4.16 -19.57
C VAL A 298 34.41 3.05 -18.79
N PHE A 299 33.72 2.52 -17.80
CA PHE A 299 34.14 1.26 -17.17
C PHE A 299 33.34 0.09 -17.76
N THR A 300 34.03 -1.03 -17.92
CA THR A 300 33.49 -2.25 -18.51
C THR A 300 33.54 -3.36 -17.48
N ILE A 301 32.39 -3.97 -17.24
CA ILE A 301 32.30 -5.24 -16.50
C ILE A 301 32.28 -6.36 -17.51
N THR A 302 33.17 -7.33 -17.30
CA THR A 302 33.26 -8.53 -18.13
C THR A 302 32.81 -9.73 -17.30
N ILE A 303 31.90 -10.52 -17.86
CA ILE A 303 31.43 -11.82 -17.35
C ILE A 303 31.97 -12.87 -18.32
N THR A 304 32.85 -13.76 -17.89
CA THR A 304 33.54 -14.69 -18.81
C THR A 304 32.72 -15.90 -19.24
N GLU A 305 31.84 -16.39 -18.37
CA GLU A 305 30.99 -17.57 -18.62
C GLU A 305 29.58 -17.25 -18.12
N LEU A 306 28.73 -16.72 -19.00
CA LEU A 306 27.39 -16.25 -18.64
C LEU A 306 26.46 -17.43 -18.31
N ARG A 307 25.70 -17.31 -17.22
CA ARG A 307 24.79 -18.36 -16.74
C ARG A 307 23.35 -17.83 -16.72
N PRO A 308 22.32 -18.69 -16.83
CA PRO A 308 20.92 -18.25 -16.70
C PRO A 308 20.66 -17.51 -15.37
N ALA A 309 21.33 -17.91 -14.29
CA ALA A 309 21.23 -17.24 -12.99
C ALA A 309 21.86 -15.83 -12.96
N ASP A 310 22.66 -15.46 -13.97
CA ASP A 310 23.19 -14.11 -14.12
C ASP A 310 22.14 -13.15 -14.71
N GLU A 311 21.03 -13.63 -15.28
CA GLU A 311 19.94 -12.76 -15.74
C GLU A 311 19.41 -11.85 -14.62
N GLY A 312 19.04 -10.62 -14.97
CA GLY A 312 18.35 -9.70 -14.07
C GLY A 312 18.72 -8.24 -14.24
N GLN A 313 18.24 -7.44 -13.28
CA GLN A 313 18.54 -6.02 -13.18
C GLN A 313 19.85 -5.78 -12.44
N TYR A 314 20.68 -4.90 -12.99
CA TYR A 314 21.97 -4.51 -12.45
C TYR A 314 22.11 -3.00 -12.43
N TRP A 315 23.03 -2.51 -11.60
CA TRP A 315 23.31 -1.08 -11.46
C TRP A 315 24.81 -0.83 -11.55
N CYS A 316 25.21 -0.04 -12.55
CA CYS A 316 26.55 0.52 -12.65
C CYS A 316 26.66 1.67 -11.65
N GLY A 317 27.42 1.50 -10.57
CA GLY A 317 27.59 2.50 -9.53
C GLY A 317 28.91 3.26 -9.65
N VAL A 318 28.85 4.58 -9.52
CA VAL A 318 30.01 5.45 -9.31
C VAL A 318 29.96 5.96 -7.88
N LYS A 319 30.95 5.57 -7.06
CA LYS A 319 31.00 6.00 -5.66
C LYS A 319 31.24 7.49 -5.58
N ARG A 320 30.44 8.26 -4.82
CA ARG A 320 30.66 9.70 -4.60
C ARG A 320 30.76 10.01 -3.11
N THR A 321 31.24 11.21 -2.80
CA THR A 321 31.01 11.81 -1.48
C THR A 321 29.53 12.19 -1.40
N GLY A 322 28.73 11.40 -0.67
CA GLY A 322 27.26 11.54 -0.63
C GLY A 322 26.57 10.46 -1.48
N THR A 323 25.67 10.87 -2.37
CA THR A 323 24.91 9.97 -3.24
C THR A 323 25.74 9.44 -4.39
N ASP A 324 25.91 8.12 -4.44
CA ASP A 324 26.42 7.43 -5.62
C ASP A 324 25.48 7.62 -6.81
N VAL A 325 26.04 7.77 -8.01
CA VAL A 325 25.25 7.87 -9.24
C VAL A 325 25.17 6.50 -9.89
N TYR A 326 24.01 6.17 -10.47
CA TYR A 326 23.76 4.86 -11.04
C TYR A 326 23.30 4.95 -12.50
N SER A 327 23.71 3.96 -13.28
CA SER A 327 23.07 3.64 -14.57
C SER A 327 22.46 2.25 -14.48
N GLU A 328 21.20 2.14 -14.88
CA GLU A 328 20.44 0.89 -14.84
C GLU A 328 20.79 0.01 -16.04
N ILE A 329 21.02 -1.27 -15.78
CA ILE A 329 21.31 -2.29 -16.79
C ILE A 329 20.30 -3.43 -16.64
N LEU A 330 19.72 -3.87 -17.75
CA LEU A 330 18.96 -5.11 -17.82
C LEU A 330 19.75 -6.15 -18.62
N LEU A 331 20.26 -7.18 -17.93
CA LEU A 331 20.99 -8.28 -18.55
C LEU A 331 20.02 -9.43 -18.83
N LEU A 332 19.90 -9.82 -20.10
CA LEU A 332 19.13 -10.99 -20.53
C LEU A 332 20.05 -12.11 -21.00
N VAL A 333 19.74 -13.35 -20.63
CA VAL A 333 20.54 -14.53 -20.96
C VAL A 333 19.72 -15.48 -21.83
N LYS A 334 20.17 -15.69 -23.06
CA LYS A 334 19.59 -16.66 -23.99
C LYS A 334 20.26 -18.03 -23.80
N GLN A 335 19.46 -19.09 -23.78
CA GLN A 335 19.97 -20.45 -23.99
C GLN A 335 19.85 -20.79 -25.47
N GLU A 336 20.90 -21.40 -26.03
CA GLU A 336 20.71 -22.10 -27.30
C GLU A 336 19.88 -23.38 -27.05
N PRO A 337 18.98 -23.74 -27.98
CA PRO A 337 18.30 -25.03 -27.90
C PRO A 337 19.35 -26.14 -27.94
N SER A 338 19.43 -26.93 -26.87
CA SER A 338 20.23 -28.15 -26.89
C SER A 338 19.60 -29.13 -27.88
N TYR A 339 20.15 -29.25 -29.08
CA TYR A 339 19.84 -30.35 -29.97
C TYR A 339 20.44 -31.62 -29.36
N PHE A 340 19.63 -32.34 -28.58
CA PHE A 340 19.96 -33.69 -28.13
C PHE A 340 20.19 -34.56 -29.36
N SER A 341 21.46 -34.86 -29.67
CA SER A 341 21.81 -35.95 -30.58
C SER A 341 21.68 -37.24 -29.80
N THR A 342 20.49 -37.85 -29.82
CA THR A 342 20.31 -39.23 -29.38
C THR A 342 21.10 -40.13 -30.33
N THR A 343 22.27 -40.58 -29.87
CA THR A 343 22.91 -41.77 -30.43
C THR A 343 22.09 -42.96 -29.97
N GLU A 344 21.10 -43.37 -30.77
CA GLU A 344 20.36 -44.60 -30.54
C GLU A 344 21.31 -45.80 -30.62
N THR A 345 21.52 -46.42 -29.46
CA THR A 345 22.02 -47.78 -29.37
C THR A 345 20.88 -48.72 -29.76
N ASN A 346 21.08 -49.40 -30.89
CA ASN A 346 20.28 -50.49 -31.44
C ASN A 346 19.54 -51.35 -30.40
N PRO A 347 18.19 -51.39 -30.42
CA PRO A 347 17.44 -52.51 -29.89
C PRO A 347 16.94 -53.40 -31.03
N GLN A 348 17.37 -54.64 -30.92
CA GLN A 348 16.95 -55.80 -31.68
C GLN A 348 15.42 -55.95 -31.69
N SER A 349 14.85 -55.98 -32.90
CA SER A 349 13.64 -56.69 -33.34
C SER A 349 12.55 -57.04 -32.30
N THR A 350 11.41 -56.36 -32.38
CA THR A 350 10.10 -57.06 -32.46
C THR A 350 9.06 -56.18 -33.14
N SER A 351 8.14 -56.83 -33.84
CA SER A 351 7.44 -56.34 -35.02
C SER A 351 5.97 -55.96 -34.76
N ILE A 352 5.49 -54.93 -35.50
CA ILE A 352 4.10 -54.70 -35.98
C ILE A 352 3.13 -54.15 -34.90
N THR A 353 2.39 -53.04 -35.08
CA THR A 353 1.52 -52.63 -36.21
C THR A 353 1.31 -51.11 -36.21
N VAL A 354 1.33 -50.49 -37.39
CA VAL A 354 0.86 -49.12 -37.62
C VAL A 354 -0.62 -49.16 -37.96
N THR A 355 -1.45 -48.41 -37.22
CA THR A 355 -2.69 -47.83 -37.75
C THR A 355 -2.70 -46.37 -37.38
N ASP A 356 -2.38 -45.56 -38.38
CA ASP A 356 -2.57 -44.12 -38.42
C ASP A 356 -4.07 -43.81 -38.45
N GLN A 357 -4.55 -42.85 -37.65
CA GLN A 357 -5.57 -41.88 -38.06
C GLN A 357 -5.52 -40.65 -37.13
N ASN A 358 -4.81 -39.67 -37.64
CA ASN A 358 -4.89 -38.26 -37.30
C ASN A 358 -6.34 -37.73 -37.37
N LYS A 359 -6.86 -37.13 -36.29
CA LYS A 359 -7.79 -35.99 -36.41
C LYS A 359 -7.90 -35.15 -35.13
N SER A 360 -7.48 -33.90 -35.31
CA SER A 360 -7.79 -32.71 -34.50
C SER A 360 -9.25 -32.66 -34.00
N THR A 361 -9.43 -32.22 -32.74
CA THR A 361 -10.35 -31.13 -32.38
C THR A 361 -10.15 -30.69 -30.93
N ASP A 362 -10.14 -29.37 -30.73
CA ASP A 362 -10.35 -28.68 -29.46
C ASP A 362 -11.59 -29.19 -28.73
N ALA A 363 -11.49 -29.44 -27.41
CA ALA A 363 -12.65 -29.39 -26.52
C ALA A 363 -12.23 -29.12 -25.07
N VAL A 364 -12.95 -28.14 -24.53
CA VAL A 364 -12.98 -27.63 -23.16
C VAL A 364 -13.26 -28.74 -22.15
N SER A 365 -12.52 -28.73 -21.05
CA SER A 365 -12.71 -29.62 -19.90
C SER A 365 -13.95 -29.22 -19.09
N GLU A 366 -14.99 -30.06 -19.07
CA GLU A 366 -16.02 -30.05 -18.02
C GLU A 366 -15.64 -31.04 -16.92
N ILE A 367 -15.66 -30.55 -15.67
CA ILE A 367 -15.38 -31.29 -14.44
C ILE A 367 -16.72 -31.85 -13.93
N TYR A 368 -16.81 -33.16 -13.74
CA TYR A 368 -17.88 -33.80 -12.98
C TYR A 368 -17.36 -34.22 -11.61
N ILE A 369 -18.03 -33.73 -10.55
CA ILE A 369 -17.84 -34.15 -9.16
C ILE A 369 -18.96 -35.14 -8.84
N CYS A 370 -18.61 -36.36 -8.46
CA CYS A 370 -19.53 -37.30 -7.84
C CYS A 370 -19.22 -37.37 -6.34
N VAL A 371 -20.24 -37.12 -5.52
CA VAL A 371 -20.25 -37.41 -4.08
C VAL A 371 -20.99 -38.74 -3.94
N GLU A 372 -20.35 -39.73 -3.34
CA GLU A 372 -21.00 -40.99 -2.95
C GLU A 372 -21.53 -40.85 -1.51
N ASP A 373 -22.73 -41.38 -1.27
CA ASP A 373 -23.32 -41.61 0.05
C ASP A 373 -22.70 -42.85 0.73
#